data_AF-Q68K26-F1
#
_entry.id   AF-Q68K26-F1
#
_cell.length_a   1.000
_cell.length_b   1.000
_cell.length_c   1.000
_cell.angle_alpha   90.00
_cell.angle_beta   90.00
_cell.angle_gamma   90.00
#
_symmetry.space_group_name_H-M   'P 1'
#
loop_
_entity.id
_entity.type
_entity.pdbx_description
1 polymer ?
#
loop_
_entity_poly.entity_id
_entity_poly.type
_entity_poly.pdbx_seq_one_letter_code
_entity_poly.pdbx_strand_id
1 'polypeptide(L)' 'TGRLADLEEFVSGPNHADIQKIGDRCFTDKMYEAAKLLYNNVSNFARLAITLVHLKEFQGAVDGARKANS' A
#
# COMPACT_ATOMS: atom_id res chain seq x y z
N THR A 1 25.27 -0.67 5.77
CA THR A 1 24.18 0.03 5.05
C THR A 1 23.14 -0.93 4.44
N GLY A 2 22.97 -2.15 4.97
CA GLY A 2 22.15 -3.21 4.31
C GLY A 2 20.63 -3.17 4.50
N ARG A 3 20.11 -2.48 5.52
CA ARG A 3 18.68 -2.60 5.90
C ARG A 3 17.66 -2.05 4.90
N LEU A 4 18.06 -1.12 4.03
CA LEU A 4 17.19 -0.57 2.99
C LEU A 4 17.11 -1.50 1.77
N ALA A 5 18.23 -2.10 1.38
CA ALA A 5 18.27 -3.10 0.32
C ALA A 5 17.51 -4.37 0.72
N ASP A 6 17.63 -4.81 1.98
CA ASP A 6 16.87 -5.96 2.50
C ASP A 6 15.34 -5.71 2.45
N LEU A 7 14.91 -4.46 2.64
CA LEU A 7 13.50 -4.07 2.54
C LEU A 7 13.03 -3.99 1.08
N GLU A 8 13.86 -3.47 0.17
CA GLU A 8 13.54 -3.44 -1.26
C GLU A 8 13.46 -4.85 -1.86
N GLU A 9 14.37 -5.75 -1.48
CA GLU A 9 14.38 -7.14 -1.93
C GLU A 9 13.21 -7.96 -1.31
N PHE A 10 12.83 -7.66 -0.06
CA PHE A 10 11.63 -8.24 0.55
C PHE A 10 10.33 -7.79 -0.16
N VAL A 11 10.28 -6.55 -0.63
CA VAL A 11 9.14 -5.99 -1.36
C VAL A 11 9.13 -6.42 -2.84
N SER A 12 10.28 -6.70 -3.46
CA SER A 12 10.34 -7.12 -4.87
C SER A 12 10.11 -8.63 -5.11
N GLY A 13 10.06 -9.44 -4.05
CA GLY A 13 9.75 -10.86 -4.14
C GLY A 13 8.28 -11.12 -4.52
N PRO A 14 7.94 -12.32 -5.05
CA PRO A 14 6.58 -12.70 -5.43
C PRO A 14 5.67 -12.98 -4.21
N ASN A 15 5.76 -12.14 -3.18
CA ASN A 15 5.18 -12.31 -1.85
C ASN A 15 3.97 -11.38 -1.65
N HIS A 16 3.14 -11.21 -2.69
CA HIS A 16 1.95 -10.35 -2.70
C HIS A 16 1.05 -10.52 -1.46
N ALA A 17 0.90 -11.77 -1.01
CA ALA A 17 0.10 -12.12 0.16
C ALA A 17 0.67 -11.57 1.48
N ASP A 18 1.99 -11.51 1.64
CA ASP A 18 2.60 -11.00 2.88
C ASP A 18 2.70 -9.47 2.88
N ILE A 19 2.91 -8.84 1.71
CA ILE A 19 2.85 -7.37 1.59
C ILE A 19 1.44 -6.86 1.92
N GLN A 20 0.38 -7.56 1.48
CA GLN A 20 -0.99 -7.24 1.88
C GLN A 20 -1.19 -7.31 3.40
N LYS A 21 -0.71 -8.37 4.07
CA LYS A 21 -0.83 -8.49 5.54
C LYS A 21 -0.08 -7.39 6.27
N ILE A 22 1.09 -6.99 5.78
CA ILE A 22 1.87 -5.90 6.37
C ILE A 22 1.17 -4.57 6.14
N GLY A 23 0.64 -4.34 4.94
CA GLY A 23 -0.19 -3.16 4.63
C GLY A 23 -1.42 -3.07 5.54
N ASP A 24 -2.08 -4.18 5.81
CA ASP A 24 -3.24 -4.27 6.70
C ASP A 24 -2.89 -3.95 8.17
N ARG A 25 -1.72 -4.41 8.63
CA ARG A 25 -1.17 -4.04 9.94
C ARG A 25 -0.86 -2.55 10.00
N CYS A 26 -0.12 -2.03 9.02
CA CYS A 26 0.20 -0.59 8.95
C CYS A 26 -1.07 0.26 8.92
N PHE A 27 -2.10 -0.18 8.21
CA PHE A 27 -3.41 0.50 8.18
C PHE A 27 -4.08 0.50 9.57
N THR A 28 -4.05 -0.64 10.27
CA THR A 28 -4.61 -0.78 11.63
C THR A 28 -3.86 0.10 12.65
N ASP A 29 -2.54 0.18 12.52
CA ASP A 29 -1.66 1.01 13.34
C ASP A 29 -1.71 2.51 12.96
N LYS A 30 -2.61 2.89 12.04
CA LYS A 30 -2.79 4.26 11.51
C LYS A 30 -1.55 4.82 10.79
N MET A 31 -0.64 3.94 10.37
CA MET A 31 0.53 4.27 9.54
C MET A 31 0.14 4.29 8.06
N TYR A 32 -0.74 5.22 7.68
CA TYR A 32 -1.35 5.26 6.36
C TYR A 32 -0.34 5.56 5.23
N GLU A 33 0.72 6.33 5.49
CA GLU A 33 1.76 6.60 4.49
C GLU A 33 2.54 5.33 4.11
N ALA A 34 2.89 4.51 5.09
CA ALA A 34 3.56 3.23 4.85
C ALA A 34 2.62 2.25 4.13
N ALA A 35 1.35 2.17 4.58
CA ALA A 35 0.34 1.34 3.94
C ALA A 35 0.11 1.74 2.47
N LYS A 36 0.11 3.04 2.14
CA LYS A 36 -0.01 3.55 0.77
C LYS A 36 1.11 2.99 -0.13
N LEU A 37 2.36 3.06 0.32
CA LEU A 37 3.51 2.61 -0.46
C LEU A 37 3.44 1.09 -0.71
N LEU A 38 3.05 0.32 0.31
CA LEU A 38 2.86 -1.13 0.22
C LEU A 38 1.72 -1.51 -0.72
N TYR A 39 0.54 -0.90 -0.58
CA TYR A 39 -0.61 -1.18 -1.46
C TYR A 39 -0.39 -0.77 -2.91
N ASN A 40 0.38 0.29 -3.14
CA ASN A 40 0.79 0.68 -4.48
C ASN A 40 1.73 -0.35 -5.10
N ASN A 41 2.63 -0.94 -4.31
CA ASN A 41 3.54 -2.00 -4.78
C ASN A 41 2.79 -3.28 -5.17
N VAL A 42 1.79 -3.70 -4.36
CA VAL A 42 0.93 -4.84 -4.70
C VAL A 42 -0.20 -4.51 -5.69
N SER A 43 -0.24 -3.32 -6.27
CA SER A 43 -1.32 -2.89 -7.17
C SER A 43 -2.74 -3.11 -6.58
N ASN A 44 -2.88 -3.12 -5.25
CA ASN A 44 -4.16 -3.29 -4.59
C ASN A 44 -4.83 -1.92 -4.47
N PHE A 45 -5.40 -1.46 -5.58
CA PHE A 45 -5.99 -0.13 -5.69
C PHE A 45 -7.22 0.07 -4.79
N ALA A 46 -7.93 -1.00 -4.43
CA ALA A 46 -9.06 -0.94 -3.51
C ALA A 46 -8.62 -0.53 -2.10
N ARG A 47 -7.62 -1.22 -1.53
CA ARG A 47 -7.02 -0.86 -0.23
C ARG A 47 -6.29 0.47 -0.27
N LEU A 48 -5.62 0.77 -1.39
CA LEU A 48 -4.92 2.04 -1.61
C LEU A 48 -5.91 3.22 -1.54
N ALA A 49 -7.05 3.13 -2.23
CA ALA A 49 -8.06 4.18 -2.24
C ALA A 49 -8.59 4.48 -0.83
N ILE A 50 -8.91 3.45 -0.04
CA ILE A 50 -9.34 3.61 1.35
C ILE A 50 -8.25 4.32 2.18
N THR A 51 -7.00 3.91 2.02
CA THR A 51 -5.86 4.52 2.72
C THR A 51 -5.66 5.99 2.36
N LEU A 52 -5.84 6.35 1.08
CA LEU A 52 -5.76 7.73 0.60
C LEU A 52 -6.88 8.62 1.15
N VAL A 53 -8.08 8.08 1.38
CA VAL A 53 -9.16 8.81 2.08
C VAL A 53 -8.74 9.19 3.51
N HIS A 54 -8.09 8.29 4.24
CA HIS A 54 -7.59 8.57 5.58
C HIS A 54 -6.47 9.63 5.60
N LEU A 55 -5.66 9.70 4.52
CA LEU A 55 -4.65 10.74 4.31
C LEU A 55 -5.22 12.06 3.79
N LYS A 56 -6.53 12.16 3.56
CA LYS A 56 -7.21 13.31 2.93
C LYS A 56 -6.76 13.60 1.49
N GLU A 57 -6.12 12.64 0.83
CA GLU A 57 -5.73 12.73 -0.58
C GLU A 57 -6.88 12.26 -1.49
N PHE A 58 -7.99 13.02 -1.48
CA PHE A 58 -9.22 12.59 -2.14
C PHE A 58 -9.10 12.43 -3.65
N GLN A 59 -8.27 13.24 -4.33
CA GLN A 59 -8.03 13.06 -5.77
C GLN A 59 -7.37 11.71 -6.07
N GLY A 60 -6.28 11.39 -5.36
CA GLY A 60 -5.61 10.10 -5.50
C GLY A 60 -6.53 8.93 -5.12
N ALA A 61 -7.39 9.11 -4.12
CA ALA A 61 -8.36 8.09 -3.73
C ALA A 61 -9.39 7.79 -4.83
N VAL A 62 -9.89 8.82 -5.52
CA VAL A 62 -10.84 8.64 -6.64
C VAL A 62 -10.17 7.93 -7.81
N ASP A 63 -8.95 8.29 -8.17
CA ASP A 63 -8.20 7.62 -9.23
C ASP A 63 -7.85 6.18 -8.88
N GLY A 64 -7.47 5.93 -7.62
CA GLY A 64 -7.26 4.59 -7.09
C GLY A 64 -8.54 3.74 -7.15
N ALA A 65 -9.67 4.29 -6.72
CA ALA A 65 -10.96 3.58 -6.76
C ALA A 65 -11.42 3.27 -8.19
N ARG A 66 -11.19 4.19 -9.14
CA ARG A 66 -11.46 3.94 -10.57
C ARG A 66 -10.59 2.82 -11.12
N LYS A 67 -9.29 2.82 -10.82
CA LYS A 67 -8.36 1.76 -11.24
C LYS A 67 -8.68 0.41 -10.60
N ALA A 68 -9.23 0.40 -9.38
CA ALA A 68 -9.65 -0.84 -8.71
C ALA A 68 -10.88 -1.50 -9.36
N ASN A 69 -11.69 -0.71 -10.07
CA ASN A 69 -12.93 -1.16 -10.70
C ASN A 69 -12.78 -1.41 -12.21
N SER A 70 -11.56 -1.32 -12.73
CA SER A 70 -11.21 -1.65 -14.12
C SER A 70 -10.40 -2.93 -14.17
#